data_AF-A0A382P367-F1
#
_entry.id   AF-A0A382P367-F1
#
_cell.length_a   1.000
_cell.length_b   1.000
_cell.length_c   1.000
_cell.angle_alpha   90.00
_cell.angle_beta   90.00
_cell.angle_gamma   90.00
#
_symmetry.space_group_name_H-M   'P 1'
#
loop_
_entity.id
_entity.type
_entity.pdbx_description
1 polymer ?
#
loop_
_entity_poly.entity_id
_entity_poly.type
_entity_poly.pdbx_seq_one_letter_code
_entity_poly.pdbx_strand_id
1 'polypeptide(L)'
;MSLETDGCGKGWQFWIDRGGTFTDFVARSPDGGLITHKLLSENPERYEDAAVQGIRELLGLSDDALIPEEAVDTVKMGTTVATNALLERKGDRTVLLITKGFRDALRIGYQNRPDLFARRIVLPELLYERVIEVDERFSANGDLLLGIDIEEVRKALVAARDDGIQSAAIVLLHGYRYHEHEIAVANLARKVGFNQVSVSHEVSPLMKLVGRGDTTVVDAYVSPILRRYVDLVTSKLGNARLLFMQSNGGLADARYFQGKDSILSGPAGGIVGAVRTAAMAGFGKIISFDMGGTSTDVA
;
A
#
# COMPACT_ATOMS: atom_id res chain seq x y z
N MET A 1 -1.38 -4.20 -35.40
CA MET A 1 -1.13 -5.52 -34.79
C MET A 1 -2.27 -5.73 -33.82
N SER A 2 -3.23 -6.53 -34.25
CA SER A 2 -4.51 -6.81 -33.62
C SER A 2 -4.31 -7.35 -32.21
N LEU A 3 -4.99 -6.76 -31.23
CA LEU A 3 -5.24 -7.42 -29.95
C LEU A 3 -6.21 -8.56 -30.24
N GLU A 4 -5.66 -9.76 -30.44
CA GLU A 4 -6.42 -10.99 -30.31
C GLU A 4 -7.01 -11.00 -28.90
N THR A 5 -8.34 -11.03 -28.85
CA THR A 5 -9.11 -11.19 -27.63
C THR A 5 -8.90 -12.61 -27.13
N ASP A 6 -7.86 -12.80 -26.32
CA ASP A 6 -7.66 -14.03 -25.55
C ASP A 6 -8.83 -14.24 -24.60
N GLY A 7 -9.57 -15.33 -24.83
CA GLY A 7 -10.48 -15.98 -23.88
C GLY A 7 -11.75 -15.22 -23.52
N CYS A 8 -12.89 -15.63 -24.08
CA CYS A 8 -14.19 -15.34 -23.48
C CYS A 8 -14.26 -16.08 -22.13
N GLY A 9 -13.89 -15.40 -21.04
CA GLY A 9 -14.17 -15.86 -19.69
C GLY A 9 -15.68 -16.05 -19.53
N LYS A 10 -16.12 -17.18 -18.98
CA LYS A 10 -17.55 -17.48 -18.82
C LYS A 10 -18.24 -16.66 -17.73
N GLY A 11 -17.48 -15.90 -16.93
CA GLY A 11 -17.97 -15.09 -15.80
C GLY A 11 -17.85 -13.58 -16.04
N TRP A 12 -18.40 -12.81 -15.11
CA TRP A 12 -18.34 -11.35 -15.11
C TRP A 12 -16.92 -10.83 -14.89
N GLN A 13 -16.61 -9.69 -15.50
CA GLN A 13 -15.36 -8.97 -15.28
C GLN A 13 -15.66 -7.60 -14.69
N PHE A 14 -14.95 -7.20 -13.64
CA PHE A 14 -15.16 -5.92 -12.97
C PHE A 14 -13.87 -5.09 -12.95
N TRP A 15 -14.01 -3.80 -13.22
CA TRP A 15 -13.02 -2.76 -12.97
C TRP A 15 -13.63 -1.77 -11.98
N ILE A 16 -13.03 -1.67 -10.80
CA ILE A 16 -13.57 -0.93 -9.67
C ILE A 16 -12.57 0.12 -9.25
N ASP A 17 -13.01 1.36 -9.07
CA ASP A 17 -12.21 2.39 -8.43
C ASP A 17 -12.89 2.82 -7.12
N ARG A 18 -12.27 2.45 -6.00
CA ARG A 18 -12.74 2.84 -4.66
C ARG A 18 -12.10 4.17 -4.28
N GLY A 19 -12.79 5.25 -4.61
CA GLY A 19 -12.48 6.61 -4.16
C GLY A 19 -12.88 6.87 -2.71
N GLY A 20 -12.62 8.07 -2.22
CA GLY A 20 -13.01 8.48 -0.86
C GLY A 20 -14.51 8.67 -0.68
N THR A 21 -15.21 9.21 -1.69
CA THR A 21 -16.66 9.51 -1.62
C THR A 21 -17.51 8.45 -2.31
N PHE A 22 -17.10 8.05 -3.51
CA PHE A 22 -17.83 7.10 -4.34
C PHE A 22 -16.92 5.97 -4.80
N THR A 23 -17.52 4.81 -5.00
CA THR A 23 -16.92 3.65 -5.64
C THR A 23 -17.56 3.50 -7.01
N ASP A 24 -16.72 3.60 -8.04
CA ASP A 24 -17.12 3.56 -9.44
C ASP A 24 -16.84 2.19 -10.04
N PHE A 25 -17.78 1.69 -10.83
CA PHE A 25 -17.70 0.38 -11.47
C PHE A 25 -17.82 0.51 -12.97
N VAL A 26 -16.96 -0.22 -13.66
CA VAL A 26 -17.20 -0.71 -15.02
C VAL A 26 -17.27 -2.22 -14.92
N ALA A 27 -18.34 -2.82 -15.41
CA ALA A 27 -18.53 -4.26 -15.43
C ALA A 27 -18.76 -4.73 -16.85
N ARG A 28 -18.25 -5.93 -17.16
CA ARG A 28 -18.55 -6.63 -18.39
C ARG A 28 -19.29 -7.92 -18.06
N SER A 29 -20.51 -8.04 -18.56
CA SER A 29 -21.32 -9.25 -18.43
C SER A 29 -20.79 -10.38 -19.33
N PRO A 30 -21.14 -11.65 -19.06
CA PRO A 30 -20.70 -12.80 -19.86
C PRO A 30 -21.12 -12.74 -21.34
N ASP A 31 -22.19 -12.01 -21.67
CA ASP A 31 -22.63 -11.75 -23.04
C ASP A 31 -21.83 -10.62 -23.74
N GLY A 32 -20.90 -9.99 -23.01
CA GLY A 32 -20.00 -8.95 -23.49
C GLY A 32 -20.50 -7.51 -23.30
N GLY A 33 -21.71 -7.32 -22.75
CA GLY A 33 -22.25 -5.99 -22.44
C GLY A 33 -21.42 -5.23 -21.40
N LEU A 34 -21.31 -3.90 -21.54
CA LEU A 34 -20.65 -3.04 -20.57
C LEU A 34 -21.70 -2.28 -19.74
N ILE A 35 -21.51 -2.30 -18.43
CA ILE A 35 -22.42 -1.68 -17.46
C ILE A 35 -21.58 -0.80 -16.52
N THR A 36 -22.03 0.42 -16.30
CA THR A 36 -21.45 1.31 -15.29
C THR A 36 -22.33 1.33 -14.06
N HIS A 37 -21.74 1.33 -12.87
CA HIS A 37 -22.46 1.45 -11.60
C HIS A 37 -21.71 2.35 -10.64
N LYS A 38 -22.42 2.95 -9.68
CA LYS A 38 -21.84 3.89 -8.73
C LYS A 38 -22.50 3.77 -7.37
N LEU A 39 -21.69 3.63 -6.33
CA LEU A 39 -22.13 3.54 -4.94
C LEU A 39 -21.36 4.55 -4.08
N LEU A 40 -21.92 4.90 -2.91
CA LEU A 40 -21.15 5.61 -1.89
C LEU A 40 -20.03 4.67 -1.38
N SER A 41 -18.82 5.20 -1.20
CA SER A 41 -17.70 4.39 -0.72
C SER A 41 -17.85 3.94 0.73
N GLU A 42 -18.61 4.71 1.52
CA GLU A 42 -18.95 4.40 2.90
C GLU A 42 -20.45 4.61 3.13
N ASN A 43 -21.16 3.53 3.46
CA ASN A 43 -22.56 3.57 3.89
C ASN A 43 -22.85 2.39 4.84
N PRO A 44 -22.35 2.48 6.10
CA PRO A 44 -22.39 1.37 7.04
C PRO A 44 -23.81 0.94 7.44
N GLU A 45 -24.82 1.78 7.22
CA GLU A 45 -26.24 1.44 7.45
C GLU A 45 -26.78 0.45 6.41
N ARG A 46 -26.12 0.33 5.24
CA ARG A 46 -26.60 -0.48 4.11
C ARG A 46 -25.66 -1.61 3.72
N TYR A 47 -24.34 -1.40 3.79
CA TYR A 47 -23.36 -2.42 3.43
C TYR A 47 -22.02 -2.23 4.15
N GLU A 48 -21.32 -3.35 4.33
CA GLU A 48 -19.98 -3.39 4.92
C GLU A 48 -18.90 -2.82 3.97
N ASP A 49 -18.99 -3.14 2.67
CA ASP A 49 -18.05 -2.67 1.65
C ASP A 49 -18.76 -2.40 0.32
N ALA A 50 -18.47 -1.24 -0.28
CA ALA A 50 -19.09 -0.80 -1.52
C ALA A 50 -18.71 -1.68 -2.71
N ALA A 51 -17.47 -2.17 -2.80
CA ALA A 51 -17.02 -2.98 -3.93
C ALA A 51 -17.75 -4.33 -3.97
N VAL A 52 -17.84 -5.00 -2.83
CA VAL A 52 -18.58 -6.27 -2.70
C VAL A 52 -20.07 -6.05 -2.97
N GLN A 53 -20.66 -4.98 -2.43
CA GLN A 53 -22.07 -4.68 -2.65
C GLN A 53 -22.38 -4.41 -4.13
N GLY A 54 -21.56 -3.61 -4.83
CA GLY A 54 -21.79 -3.32 -6.23
C GLY A 54 -21.70 -4.56 -7.12
N ILE A 55 -20.82 -5.51 -6.79
CA ILE A 55 -20.78 -6.81 -7.46
C ILE A 55 -22.08 -7.60 -7.23
N ARG A 56 -22.61 -7.63 -5.99
CA ARG A 56 -23.89 -8.28 -5.70
C ARG A 56 -25.05 -7.66 -6.47
N GLU A 57 -25.16 -6.34 -6.47
CA GLU A 57 -26.22 -5.62 -7.18
C GLU A 57 -26.16 -5.89 -8.69
N LEU A 58 -24.97 -5.89 -9.29
CA LEU A 58 -24.79 -6.17 -10.72
C LEU A 58 -25.03 -7.65 -11.09
N LEU A 59 -24.83 -8.57 -10.15
CA LEU A 59 -25.19 -9.99 -10.30
C LEU A 59 -26.68 -10.26 -10.00
N GLY A 60 -27.44 -9.26 -9.55
CA GLY A 60 -28.84 -9.42 -9.13
C GLY A 60 -29.01 -10.24 -7.84
N LEU A 61 -28.00 -10.24 -6.97
CA LEU A 61 -27.99 -10.95 -5.70
C LEU A 61 -28.54 -10.07 -4.57
N SER A 62 -29.11 -10.67 -3.54
CA SER A 62 -29.47 -9.97 -2.30
C SER A 62 -28.23 -9.54 -1.51
N ASP A 63 -28.37 -8.53 -0.66
CA ASP A 63 -27.28 -7.89 0.09
C ASP A 63 -26.41 -8.88 0.90
N ASP A 64 -26.99 -9.95 1.45
CA ASP A 64 -26.26 -10.96 2.23
C ASP A 64 -25.89 -12.23 1.46
N ALA A 65 -26.23 -12.33 0.18
CA ALA A 65 -25.95 -13.53 -0.59
C ALA A 65 -24.44 -13.72 -0.80
N LEU A 66 -24.03 -14.99 -0.81
CA LEU A 66 -22.69 -15.37 -1.25
C LEU A 66 -22.59 -15.19 -2.76
N ILE A 67 -21.48 -14.60 -3.21
CA ILE A 67 -21.17 -14.48 -4.64
C ILE A 67 -20.73 -15.87 -5.12
N PRO A 68 -21.41 -16.47 -6.13
CA PRO A 68 -21.01 -17.78 -6.63
C PRO A 68 -19.61 -17.74 -7.24
N GLU A 69 -18.77 -18.74 -6.95
CA GLU A 69 -17.36 -18.74 -7.39
C GLU A 69 -17.19 -18.64 -8.91
N GLU A 70 -18.08 -19.25 -9.69
CA GLU A 70 -18.01 -19.22 -11.16
C GLU A 70 -18.65 -17.97 -11.77
N ALA A 71 -19.33 -17.14 -10.97
CA ALA A 71 -20.02 -15.96 -11.49
C ALA A 71 -19.04 -14.84 -11.88
N VAL A 72 -17.88 -14.78 -11.25
CA VAL A 72 -16.89 -13.70 -11.44
C VAL A 72 -15.57 -14.27 -11.93
N ASP A 73 -15.17 -13.87 -13.13
CA ASP A 73 -13.89 -14.26 -13.73
C ASP A 73 -12.74 -13.45 -13.13
N THR A 74 -12.83 -12.12 -13.17
CA THR A 74 -11.76 -11.23 -12.72
C THR A 74 -12.30 -9.94 -12.13
N VAL A 75 -11.68 -9.48 -11.05
CA VAL A 75 -11.89 -8.16 -10.46
C VAL A 75 -10.57 -7.40 -10.48
N LYS A 76 -10.55 -6.21 -11.09
CA LYS A 76 -9.43 -5.27 -11.07
C LYS A 76 -9.82 -4.05 -10.27
N MET A 77 -9.03 -3.67 -9.28
CA MET A 77 -9.41 -2.65 -8.31
C MET A 77 -8.33 -1.59 -8.10
N GLY A 78 -8.69 -0.32 -8.26
CA GLY A 78 -7.97 0.82 -7.69
C GLY A 78 -8.56 1.15 -6.32
N THR A 79 -7.71 1.58 -5.38
CA THR A 79 -8.20 1.97 -4.04
C THR A 79 -7.42 3.14 -3.47
N THR A 80 -8.15 4.06 -2.85
CA THR A 80 -7.58 5.22 -2.15
C THR A 80 -7.39 4.98 -0.65
N VAL A 81 -7.71 3.77 -0.14
CA VAL A 81 -7.65 3.43 1.29
C VAL A 81 -6.29 3.75 1.92
N ALA A 82 -5.20 3.37 1.25
CA ALA A 82 -3.85 3.66 1.72
C ALA A 82 -3.53 5.15 1.78
N THR A 83 -3.82 5.86 0.68
CA THR A 83 -3.57 7.30 0.59
C THR A 83 -4.37 8.05 1.65
N ASN A 84 -5.65 7.71 1.84
CA ASN A 84 -6.50 8.35 2.85
C ASN A 84 -6.02 8.02 4.27
N ALA A 85 -5.63 6.78 4.55
CA ALA A 85 -5.07 6.42 5.86
C ALA A 85 -3.80 7.22 6.18
N LEU A 86 -2.96 7.52 5.18
CA LEU A 86 -1.77 8.35 5.33
C LEU A 86 -2.13 9.83 5.58
N LEU A 87 -3.05 10.38 4.79
CA LEU A 87 -3.51 11.77 4.91
C LEU A 87 -4.23 12.04 6.24
N GLU A 88 -5.07 11.10 6.67
CA GLU A 88 -5.86 11.19 7.90
C GLU A 88 -5.13 10.69 9.15
N ARG A 89 -3.89 10.20 9.00
CA ARG A 89 -3.07 9.64 10.10
C ARG A 89 -3.77 8.50 10.85
N LYS A 90 -4.44 7.63 10.10
CA LYS A 90 -5.17 6.46 10.62
C LYS A 90 -4.43 5.13 10.43
N GLY A 91 -3.11 5.15 10.24
CA GLY A 91 -2.26 3.96 10.15
C GLY A 91 -2.07 3.20 11.46
N ASP A 92 -1.46 2.02 11.37
CA ASP A 92 -1.14 1.22 12.55
C ASP A 92 0.09 1.79 13.27
N ARG A 93 0.03 1.78 14.61
CA ARG A 93 1.10 2.26 15.49
C ARG A 93 2.41 1.54 15.19
N THR A 94 3.43 2.31 14.84
CA THR A 94 4.69 1.79 14.25
C THR A 94 5.92 2.14 15.10
N VAL A 95 6.81 1.16 15.30
CA VAL A 95 8.17 1.35 15.84
C VAL A 95 9.21 1.30 14.72
N LEU A 96 10.19 2.19 14.78
CA LEU A 96 11.37 2.18 13.92
C LEU A 96 12.53 1.48 14.63
N LEU A 97 13.09 0.44 14.02
CA LEU A 97 14.34 -0.17 14.41
C LEU A 97 15.44 0.33 13.48
N ILE A 98 16.46 0.97 14.03
CA ILE A 98 17.54 1.60 13.26
C ILE A 98 18.88 1.39 13.94
N THR A 99 19.97 1.37 13.17
CA THR A 99 21.33 1.25 13.73
C THR A 99 21.58 2.34 14.78
N LYS A 100 22.20 1.95 15.90
CA LYS A 100 22.55 2.88 16.99
C LYS A 100 23.42 4.05 16.50
N GLY A 101 23.11 5.24 17.00
CA GLY A 101 23.67 6.52 16.55
C GLY A 101 22.93 7.15 15.37
N PHE A 102 21.91 6.48 14.81
CA PHE A 102 21.09 6.98 13.69
C PHE A 102 19.63 7.21 14.08
N ARG A 103 19.32 7.28 15.39
CA ARG A 103 17.98 7.49 15.95
C ARG A 103 17.12 8.52 15.20
N ASP A 104 17.70 9.68 14.94
CA ASP A 104 17.01 10.84 14.38
C ASP A 104 17.21 10.99 12.87
N ALA A 105 17.80 10.00 12.18
CA ALA A 105 18.16 10.11 10.76
C ALA A 105 16.95 10.45 9.87
N LEU A 106 15.80 9.80 10.09
CA LEU A 106 14.58 10.07 9.31
C LEU A 106 13.93 11.41 9.71
N ARG A 107 14.03 11.80 10.98
CA ARG A 107 13.54 13.10 11.45
C ARG A 107 14.34 14.27 10.87
N ILE A 108 15.66 14.13 10.77
CA ILE A 108 16.55 15.12 10.16
C ILE A 108 16.33 15.16 8.63
N GLY A 109 16.15 13.99 8.03
CA GLY A 109 15.95 13.83 6.60
C GLY A 109 17.10 14.45 5.79
N TYR A 110 16.75 15.15 4.72
CA TYR A 110 17.71 15.89 3.89
C TYR A 110 17.80 17.39 4.23
N GLN A 111 17.07 17.85 5.25
CA GLN A 111 16.97 19.28 5.62
C GLN A 111 16.51 20.20 4.47
N ASN A 112 15.77 19.64 3.51
CA ASN A 112 15.14 20.42 2.44
C ASN A 112 14.16 21.43 3.07
N ARG A 113 14.24 22.69 2.64
CA ARG A 113 13.31 23.75 3.09
C ARG A 113 12.32 24.07 1.98
N PRO A 114 11.02 23.72 2.13
CA PRO A 114 9.98 24.14 1.20
C PRO A 114 9.94 25.68 1.11
N ASP A 115 9.98 26.33 2.28
CA ASP A 115 10.03 27.78 2.41
C ASP A 115 11.42 28.22 2.90
N LEU A 116 12.31 28.53 1.95
CA LEU A 116 13.72 28.81 2.23
C LEU A 116 13.94 29.88 3.32
N PHE A 117 13.08 30.90 3.34
CA PHE A 117 13.16 32.06 4.23
C PHE A 117 12.28 31.96 5.49
N ALA A 118 11.58 30.85 5.71
CA ALA A 118 10.81 30.66 6.93
C ALA A 118 11.74 30.69 8.16
N ARG A 119 11.46 31.59 9.11
CA ARG A 119 12.21 31.69 10.38
C ARG A 119 11.82 30.60 11.37
N ARG A 120 10.56 30.13 11.30
CA ARG A 120 10.03 29.02 12.08
C ARG A 120 9.80 27.84 11.12
N ILE A 121 10.66 26.83 11.22
CA ILE A 121 10.48 25.58 10.47
C ILE A 121 9.47 24.71 11.22
N VAL A 122 8.42 24.29 10.54
CA VAL A 122 7.51 23.25 11.03
C VAL A 122 7.88 21.96 10.31
N LEU A 123 8.38 20.98 11.06
CA LEU A 123 8.68 19.66 10.51
C LEU A 123 7.39 18.85 10.40
N PRO A 124 7.23 18.02 9.36
CA PRO A 124 6.15 17.05 9.30
C PRO A 124 6.16 16.12 10.52
N GLU A 125 4.98 15.69 10.93
CA GLU A 125 4.83 14.66 11.97
C GLU A 125 5.32 13.31 11.44
N LEU A 126 6.05 12.60 12.32
CA LEU A 126 6.60 11.28 12.04
C LEU A 126 5.47 10.24 12.02
N LEU A 127 5.60 9.22 11.18
CA LEU A 127 4.66 8.09 11.10
C LEU A 127 4.97 6.98 12.11
N TYR A 128 6.14 7.04 12.76
CA TYR A 128 6.52 6.14 13.84
C TYR A 128 6.48 6.85 15.19
N GLU A 129 6.10 6.13 16.23
CA GLU A 129 5.95 6.66 17.60
C GLU A 129 7.18 6.42 18.47
N ARG A 130 7.95 5.37 18.15
CA ARG A 130 9.09 4.91 18.95
C ARG A 130 10.25 4.57 18.05
N VAL A 131 11.47 4.82 18.55
CA VAL A 131 12.71 4.37 17.94
C VAL A 131 13.41 3.40 18.88
N ILE A 132 13.80 2.25 18.34
CA ILE A 132 14.70 1.28 18.98
C ILE A 132 16.03 1.36 18.22
N GLU A 133 17.08 1.71 18.92
CA GLU A 133 18.43 1.68 18.38
C GLU A 133 19.01 0.28 18.54
N VAL A 134 19.38 -0.35 17.43
CA VAL A 134 20.01 -1.68 17.42
C VAL A 134 21.51 -1.47 17.42
N ASP A 135 22.20 -1.97 18.45
CA ASP A 135 23.67 -1.90 18.56
C ASP A 135 24.32 -2.94 17.66
N GLU A 136 24.40 -2.61 16.37
CA GLU A 136 24.95 -3.46 15.33
C GLU A 136 25.69 -2.62 14.31
N ARG A 137 26.64 -3.23 13.58
CA ARG A 137 27.32 -2.50 12.50
C ARG A 137 27.97 -3.39 11.46
N PHE A 138 27.63 -3.12 10.20
CA PHE A 138 28.45 -3.49 9.04
C PHE A 138 29.26 -2.30 8.52
N SER A 139 30.44 -2.58 7.94
CA SER A 139 31.18 -1.62 7.12
C SER A 139 30.51 -1.47 5.74
N ALA A 140 30.87 -0.42 4.98
CA ALA A 140 30.40 -0.26 3.61
C ALA A 140 30.88 -1.39 2.66
N ASN A 141 31.93 -2.11 3.05
CA ASN A 141 32.50 -3.23 2.32
C ASN A 141 31.97 -4.60 2.80
N GLY A 142 31.20 -4.63 3.88
CA GLY A 142 30.56 -5.86 4.40
C GLY A 142 31.30 -6.51 5.56
N ASP A 143 32.32 -5.85 6.10
CA ASP A 143 32.99 -6.34 7.30
C ASP A 143 32.04 -6.19 8.49
N LEU A 144 31.85 -7.27 9.25
CA LEU A 144 31.11 -7.23 10.50
C LEU A 144 31.93 -6.48 11.54
N LEU A 145 31.53 -5.25 11.88
CA LEU A 145 32.21 -4.42 12.87
C LEU A 145 31.63 -4.65 14.27
N LEU A 146 30.32 -4.89 14.36
CA LEU A 146 29.63 -5.19 15.61
C LEU A 146 28.44 -6.12 15.34
N GLY A 147 28.40 -7.27 16.02
CA GLY A 147 27.28 -8.21 15.95
C GLY A 147 26.09 -7.75 16.81
N ILE A 148 24.89 -8.22 16.44
CA ILE A 148 23.65 -7.87 17.17
C ILE A 148 23.58 -8.63 18.51
N ASP A 149 23.23 -7.92 19.59
CA ASP A 149 22.71 -8.53 20.81
C ASP A 149 21.20 -8.84 20.67
N ILE A 150 20.90 -10.10 20.38
CA ILE A 150 19.53 -10.57 20.17
C ILE A 150 18.65 -10.38 21.42
N GLU A 151 19.23 -10.51 22.61
CA GLU A 151 18.46 -10.44 23.86
C GLU A 151 18.12 -8.98 24.22
N GLU A 152 19.01 -8.04 23.94
CA GLU A 152 18.72 -6.61 24.07
C GLU A 152 17.59 -6.20 23.11
N VAL A 153 17.71 -6.54 21.83
CA VAL A 153 16.69 -6.21 20.82
C VAL A 153 15.35 -6.86 21.18
N ARG A 154 15.36 -8.09 21.70
CA ARG A 154 14.15 -8.79 22.13
C ARG A 154 13.43 -8.03 23.24
N LYS A 155 14.15 -7.58 24.27
CA LYS A 155 13.58 -6.81 25.39
C LYS A 155 12.95 -5.51 24.89
N ALA A 156 13.63 -4.79 24.00
CA ALA A 156 13.10 -3.55 23.43
C ALA A 156 11.84 -3.78 22.58
N LEU A 157 11.81 -4.85 21.78
CA LEU A 157 10.64 -5.24 20.99
C LEU A 157 9.45 -5.65 21.87
N VAL A 158 9.69 -6.41 22.95
CA VAL A 158 8.65 -6.79 23.92
C VAL A 158 8.05 -5.55 24.57
N ALA A 159 8.89 -4.62 25.06
CA ALA A 159 8.39 -3.38 25.64
C ALA A 159 7.57 -2.53 24.64
N ALA A 160 7.98 -2.47 23.37
CA ALA A 160 7.18 -1.82 22.32
C ALA A 160 5.84 -2.52 22.09
N ARG A 161 5.80 -3.86 22.14
CA ARG A 161 4.55 -4.62 22.05
C ARG A 161 3.62 -4.40 23.23
N ASP A 162 4.15 -4.41 24.44
CA ASP A 162 3.37 -4.23 25.67
C ASP A 162 2.72 -2.84 25.71
N ASP A 163 3.36 -1.85 25.09
CA ASP A 163 2.80 -0.50 24.90
C ASP A 163 1.80 -0.38 23.74
N GLY A 164 1.43 -1.49 23.10
CA GLY A 164 0.40 -1.59 22.07
C GLY A 164 0.83 -1.23 20.66
N ILE A 165 2.13 -1.13 20.37
CA ILE A 165 2.64 -0.94 19.00
C ILE A 165 2.52 -2.28 18.26
N GLN A 166 1.98 -2.29 17.04
CA GLN A 166 1.71 -3.55 16.31
C GLN A 166 2.52 -3.73 15.03
N SER A 167 3.11 -2.64 14.52
CA SER A 167 3.92 -2.63 13.30
C SER A 167 5.38 -2.26 13.59
N ALA A 168 6.30 -2.87 12.86
CA ALA A 168 7.73 -2.58 12.95
C ALA A 168 8.33 -2.27 11.57
N ALA A 169 9.06 -1.16 11.46
CA ALA A 169 9.89 -0.81 10.33
C ALA A 169 11.37 -1.02 10.71
N ILE A 170 12.09 -1.87 9.98
CA ILE A 170 13.49 -2.22 10.26
C ILE A 170 14.38 -1.62 9.18
N VAL A 171 15.26 -0.70 9.57
CA VAL A 171 16.12 0.05 8.66
C VAL A 171 17.53 0.12 9.22
N LEU A 172 18.38 -0.85 8.90
CA LEU A 172 19.76 -0.89 9.36
C LEU A 172 20.70 -0.27 8.33
N LEU A 173 21.81 0.32 8.78
CA LEU A 173 22.80 0.90 7.90
C LEU A 173 23.44 -0.20 7.06
N HIS A 174 23.59 0.05 5.76
CA HIS A 174 24.03 -0.95 4.79
C HIS A 174 23.14 -2.21 4.68
N GLY A 175 21.98 -2.23 5.35
CA GLY A 175 20.98 -3.29 5.27
C GLY A 175 20.49 -3.56 3.85
N TYR A 176 20.57 -2.60 2.93
CA TYR A 176 20.28 -2.82 1.50
C TYR A 176 21.21 -3.85 0.82
N ARG A 177 22.41 -4.09 1.39
CA ARG A 177 23.46 -4.95 0.82
C ARG A 177 23.82 -6.14 1.71
N TYR A 178 23.83 -5.95 3.04
CA TYR A 178 24.16 -6.98 4.03
C TYR A 178 22.95 -7.22 4.92
N HIS A 179 22.21 -8.29 4.61
CA HIS A 179 20.83 -8.48 5.05
C HIS A 179 20.74 -9.22 6.38
N GLU A 180 21.82 -9.88 6.82
CA GLU A 180 21.81 -10.83 7.93
C GLU A 180 21.22 -10.23 9.21
N HIS A 181 21.61 -9.00 9.52
CA HIS A 181 21.14 -8.30 10.70
C HIS A 181 19.67 -7.91 10.61
N GLU A 182 19.22 -7.40 9.46
CA GLU A 182 17.82 -7.06 9.25
C GLU A 182 16.92 -8.30 9.32
N ILE A 183 17.35 -9.42 8.73
CA ILE A 183 16.64 -10.70 8.78
C ILE A 183 16.54 -11.21 10.22
N ALA A 184 17.62 -11.15 11.00
CA ALA A 184 17.62 -11.58 12.39
C ALA A 184 16.63 -10.77 13.24
N VAL A 185 16.66 -9.44 13.11
CA VAL A 185 15.75 -8.53 13.82
C VAL A 185 14.30 -8.75 13.37
N ALA A 186 14.05 -8.95 12.07
CA ALA A 186 12.72 -9.20 11.54
C ALA A 186 12.11 -10.50 12.08
N ASN A 187 12.90 -11.58 12.10
CA ASN A 187 12.48 -12.85 12.67
C ASN A 187 12.17 -12.74 14.16
N LEU A 188 12.94 -11.94 14.90
CA LEU A 188 12.68 -11.67 16.30
C LEU A 188 11.39 -10.88 16.51
N ALA A 189 11.17 -9.81 15.75
CA ALA A 189 9.94 -9.02 15.80
C ALA A 189 8.71 -9.89 15.52
N ARG A 190 8.76 -10.75 14.50
CA ARG A 190 7.69 -11.72 14.20
C ARG A 190 7.45 -12.69 15.37
N LYS A 191 8.50 -13.21 16.00
CA LYS A 191 8.39 -14.11 17.18
C LYS A 191 7.82 -13.42 18.41
N VAL A 192 8.15 -12.14 18.63
CA VAL A 192 7.56 -11.31 19.71
C VAL A 192 6.08 -11.00 19.42
N GLY A 193 5.65 -11.14 18.16
CA GLY A 193 4.26 -11.16 17.76
C GLY A 193 3.83 -10.00 16.87
N PHE A 194 4.77 -9.16 16.38
CA PHE A 194 4.45 -8.05 15.47
C PHE A 194 3.63 -8.53 14.27
N ASN A 195 2.47 -7.92 14.05
CA ASN A 195 1.52 -8.32 13.01
C ASN A 195 2.03 -7.90 11.63
N GLN A 196 2.77 -6.81 11.58
CA GLN A 196 3.44 -6.29 10.39
C GLN A 196 4.90 -5.99 10.70
N VAL A 197 5.78 -6.51 9.85
CA VAL A 197 7.22 -6.26 9.91
C VAL A 197 7.70 -5.96 8.50
N SER A 198 8.03 -4.69 8.27
CA SER A 198 8.56 -4.19 7.00
C SER A 198 10.06 -4.04 7.13
N VAL A 199 10.80 -4.72 6.25
CA VAL A 199 12.26 -4.79 6.30
C VAL A 199 12.84 -4.01 5.13
N SER A 200 13.81 -3.13 5.40
CA SER A 200 14.18 -2.13 4.40
C SER A 200 14.78 -2.69 3.12
N HIS A 201 15.54 -3.78 3.18
CA HIS A 201 16.05 -4.44 1.97
C HIS A 201 14.97 -5.16 1.15
N GLU A 202 13.87 -5.60 1.78
CA GLU A 202 12.73 -6.22 1.08
C GLU A 202 11.83 -5.17 0.43
N VAL A 203 11.61 -4.06 1.14
CA VAL A 203 10.69 -2.99 0.73
C VAL A 203 11.31 -2.05 -0.30
N SER A 204 12.55 -1.61 -0.07
CA SER A 204 13.24 -0.64 -0.92
C SER A 204 14.76 -0.84 -0.83
N PRO A 205 15.36 -1.75 -1.63
CA PRO A 205 16.79 -2.09 -1.58
C PRO A 205 17.70 -0.99 -2.15
N LEU A 206 17.46 0.27 -1.79
CA LEU A 206 18.22 1.43 -2.22
C LEU A 206 19.28 1.79 -1.18
N MET A 207 20.44 2.25 -1.64
CA MET A 207 21.58 2.58 -0.77
C MET A 207 21.26 3.68 0.26
N LYS A 208 20.46 4.68 -0.12
CA LYS A 208 20.24 5.90 0.66
C LYS A 208 19.32 5.64 1.86
N LEU A 209 19.87 5.81 3.07
CA LEU A 209 19.20 5.51 4.34
C LEU A 209 17.85 6.24 4.51
N VAL A 210 17.81 7.55 4.28
CA VAL A 210 16.61 8.37 4.51
C VAL A 210 15.47 7.93 3.59
N GLY A 211 15.69 7.94 2.27
CA GLY A 211 14.64 7.55 1.31
C GLY A 211 14.18 6.10 1.48
N ARG A 212 15.12 5.17 1.72
CA ARG A 212 14.80 3.77 2.03
C ARG A 212 13.98 3.66 3.33
N GLY A 213 14.39 4.39 4.36
CA GLY A 213 13.71 4.38 5.66
C GLY A 213 12.30 4.94 5.59
N ASP A 214 12.10 6.07 4.89
CA ASP A 214 10.78 6.67 4.70
C ASP A 214 9.82 5.69 4.00
N THR A 215 10.25 5.03 2.92
CA THR A 215 9.44 4.00 2.25
C THR A 215 9.12 2.82 3.18
N THR A 216 10.11 2.38 3.98
CA THR A 216 9.93 1.24 4.92
C THR A 216 8.94 1.57 6.03
N VAL A 217 9.00 2.79 6.57
CA VAL A 217 8.08 3.27 7.61
C VAL A 217 6.67 3.40 7.04
N VAL A 218 6.51 4.02 5.86
CA VAL A 218 5.21 4.14 5.20
C VAL A 218 4.58 2.77 4.94
N ASP A 219 5.38 1.82 4.47
CA ASP A 219 4.91 0.45 4.27
C ASP A 219 4.45 -0.21 5.58
N ALA A 220 5.24 -0.12 6.66
CA ALA A 220 4.86 -0.68 7.97
C ALA A 220 3.58 -0.05 8.55
N TYR A 221 3.38 1.24 8.32
CA TYR A 221 2.26 2.02 8.82
C TYR A 221 0.95 1.70 8.08
N VAL A 222 1.01 1.49 6.76
CA VAL A 222 -0.18 1.39 5.90
C VAL A 222 -0.53 -0.05 5.50
N SER A 223 0.45 -0.95 5.36
CA SER A 223 0.22 -2.34 4.95
C SER A 223 -0.85 -3.09 5.77
N PRO A 224 -0.96 -2.94 7.10
CA PRO A 224 -1.99 -3.65 7.88
C PRO A 224 -3.41 -3.28 7.46
N ILE A 225 -3.67 -2.00 7.19
CA ILE A 225 -4.99 -1.51 6.78
C ILE A 225 -5.36 -2.07 5.41
N LEU A 226 -4.41 -2.03 4.49
CA LEU A 226 -4.61 -2.60 3.17
C LEU A 226 -4.85 -4.10 3.22
N ARG A 227 -4.07 -4.83 4.01
CA ARG A 227 -4.25 -6.28 4.13
C ARG A 227 -5.63 -6.62 4.69
N ARG A 228 -6.09 -5.92 5.75
CA ARG A 228 -7.46 -6.08 6.26
C ARG A 228 -8.51 -5.84 5.18
N TYR A 229 -8.31 -4.82 4.34
CA TYR A 229 -9.23 -4.52 3.24
C TYR A 229 -9.20 -5.60 2.15
N VAL A 230 -8.01 -6.02 1.72
CA VAL A 230 -7.81 -7.07 0.72
C VAL A 230 -8.42 -8.39 1.21
N ASP A 231 -8.19 -8.76 2.47
CA ASP A 231 -8.72 -9.97 3.08
C ASP A 231 -10.26 -9.93 3.16
N LEU A 232 -10.84 -8.78 3.52
CA LEU A 232 -12.29 -8.58 3.51
C LEU A 232 -12.86 -8.85 2.11
N VAL A 233 -12.33 -8.19 1.08
CA VAL A 233 -12.82 -8.34 -0.31
C VAL A 233 -12.61 -9.77 -0.81
N THR A 234 -11.42 -10.35 -0.57
CA THR A 234 -11.10 -11.73 -0.97
C THR A 234 -12.06 -12.74 -0.33
N SER A 235 -12.39 -12.57 0.96
CA SER A 235 -13.30 -13.48 1.67
C SER A 235 -14.72 -13.52 1.07
N LYS A 236 -15.14 -12.47 0.36
CA LYS A 236 -16.47 -12.37 -0.25
C LYS A 236 -16.50 -12.77 -1.72
N LEU A 237 -15.34 -12.76 -2.40
CA LEU A 237 -15.21 -13.04 -3.84
C LEU A 237 -14.80 -14.49 -4.16
N GLY A 238 -14.52 -15.32 -3.16
CA GLY A 238 -14.16 -16.72 -3.36
C GLY A 238 -12.88 -16.86 -4.20
N ASN A 239 -12.95 -17.63 -5.30
CA ASN A 239 -11.82 -17.93 -6.18
C ASN A 239 -11.61 -16.93 -7.34
N ALA A 240 -12.38 -15.83 -7.38
CA ALA A 240 -12.22 -14.83 -8.43
C ALA A 240 -10.80 -14.23 -8.45
N ARG A 241 -10.27 -13.98 -9.64
CA ARG A 241 -8.95 -13.36 -9.78
C ARG A 241 -9.02 -11.88 -9.36
N LEU A 242 -8.55 -11.57 -8.16
CA LEU A 242 -8.49 -10.21 -7.62
C LEU A 242 -7.13 -9.56 -7.87
N LEU A 243 -7.14 -8.46 -8.63
CA LEU A 243 -5.96 -7.68 -9.01
C LEU A 243 -6.10 -6.25 -8.50
N PHE A 244 -5.04 -5.70 -7.91
CA PHE A 244 -4.99 -4.31 -7.45
C PHE A 244 -4.07 -3.46 -8.34
N MET A 245 -4.51 -2.23 -8.61
CA MET A 245 -3.71 -1.22 -9.29
C MET A 245 -2.55 -0.80 -8.39
N GLN A 246 -1.36 -0.68 -8.97
CA GLN A 246 -0.16 -0.19 -8.31
C GLN A 246 0.14 1.25 -8.72
N SER A 247 0.95 1.95 -7.93
CA SER A 247 1.41 3.32 -8.17
C SER A 247 2.19 3.51 -9.47
N ASN A 248 2.74 2.43 -10.03
CA ASN A 248 3.40 2.42 -11.34
C ASN A 248 2.45 2.19 -12.54
N GLY A 249 1.13 2.08 -12.30
CA GLY A 249 0.12 1.80 -13.32
C GLY A 249 -0.02 0.32 -13.72
N GLY A 250 0.70 -0.59 -13.05
CA GLY A 250 0.60 -2.03 -13.20
C GLY A 250 -0.49 -2.66 -12.33
N LEU A 251 -0.81 -3.94 -12.58
CA LEU A 251 -1.71 -4.74 -11.76
C LEU A 251 -0.92 -5.80 -10.99
N ALA A 252 -1.15 -5.89 -9.68
CA ALA A 252 -0.62 -6.95 -8.82
C ALA A 252 -1.74 -7.85 -8.31
N ASP A 253 -1.46 -9.14 -8.15
CA ASP A 253 -2.35 -10.04 -7.42
C ASP A 253 -2.48 -9.59 -5.96
N ALA A 254 -3.70 -9.68 -5.43
CA ALA A 254 -4.04 -9.31 -4.06
C ALA A 254 -3.03 -9.80 -3.00
N ARG A 255 -2.48 -11.00 -3.17
CA ARG A 255 -1.54 -11.62 -2.22
C ARG A 255 -0.17 -10.92 -2.18
N TYR A 256 0.21 -10.24 -3.24
CA TYR A 256 1.50 -9.55 -3.37
C TYR A 256 1.37 -8.02 -3.25
N PHE A 257 0.17 -7.51 -2.98
CA PHE A 257 -0.08 -6.08 -2.87
C PHE A 257 0.39 -5.55 -1.51
N GLN A 258 1.31 -4.58 -1.53
CA GLN A 258 1.91 -3.99 -0.32
C GLN A 258 1.55 -2.52 -0.16
N GLY A 259 1.67 -2.02 1.07
CA GLY A 259 1.49 -0.62 1.46
C GLY A 259 2.15 0.36 0.50
N LYS A 260 3.45 0.20 0.28
CA LYS A 260 4.23 1.10 -0.59
C LYS A 260 3.74 1.19 -2.03
N ASP A 261 3.16 0.11 -2.57
CA ASP A 261 2.77 0.03 -3.99
C ASP A 261 1.37 0.60 -4.24
N SER A 262 0.60 0.83 -3.17
CA SER A 262 -0.80 1.26 -3.25
C SER A 262 -1.00 2.77 -3.29
N ILE A 263 0.01 3.54 -2.85
CA ILE A 263 -0.06 4.99 -2.70
C ILE A 263 -0.16 5.63 -4.09
N LEU A 264 -1.21 6.42 -4.31
CA LEU A 264 -1.56 7.01 -5.61
C LEU A 264 -1.87 5.98 -6.72
N SER A 265 -2.31 4.77 -6.37
CA SER A 265 -2.72 3.76 -7.36
C SER A 265 -3.94 4.15 -8.19
N GLY A 266 -4.93 4.84 -7.61
CA GLY A 266 -6.10 5.36 -8.33
C GLY A 266 -5.72 6.30 -9.49
N PRO A 267 -5.01 7.42 -9.21
CA PRO A 267 -4.53 8.33 -10.24
C PRO A 267 -3.67 7.64 -11.32
N ALA A 268 -2.86 6.65 -10.95
CA ALA A 268 -2.06 5.89 -11.92
C ALA A 268 -2.94 5.18 -12.97
N GLY A 269 -4.07 4.61 -12.55
CA GLY A 269 -5.06 4.02 -13.47
C GLY A 269 -5.68 5.05 -14.41
N GLY A 270 -6.03 6.23 -13.88
CA GLY A 270 -6.53 7.36 -14.66
C GLY A 270 -5.54 7.82 -15.74
N ILE A 271 -4.26 7.96 -15.39
CA ILE A 271 -3.19 8.34 -16.32
C ILE A 271 -3.03 7.28 -17.44
N VAL A 272 -3.02 5.99 -17.09
CA VAL A 272 -2.92 4.91 -18.08
C VAL A 272 -4.10 4.96 -19.07
N GLY A 273 -5.31 5.19 -18.57
CA GLY A 273 -6.51 5.36 -19.41
C GLY A 273 -6.45 6.61 -20.29
N ALA A 274 -6.01 7.74 -19.74
CA ALA A 274 -5.87 9.01 -20.44
C ALA A 274 -4.86 8.90 -21.60
N VAL A 275 -3.69 8.30 -21.35
CA VAL A 275 -2.66 8.07 -22.38
C VAL A 275 -3.19 7.21 -23.52
N ARG A 276 -3.91 6.12 -23.21
CA ARG A 276 -4.49 5.24 -24.24
C ARG A 276 -5.57 5.96 -25.07
N THR A 277 -6.45 6.70 -24.40
CA THR A 277 -7.52 7.46 -25.05
C THR A 277 -6.97 8.57 -25.93
N ALA A 278 -5.97 9.30 -25.44
CA ALA A 278 -5.29 10.35 -26.19
C ALA A 278 -4.57 9.80 -27.42
N ALA A 279 -3.88 8.66 -27.29
CA ALA A 279 -3.23 8.00 -28.42
C ALA A 279 -4.24 7.58 -29.49
N MET A 280 -5.42 7.06 -29.10
CA MET A 280 -6.51 6.74 -30.05
C MET A 280 -7.04 7.97 -30.78
N ALA A 281 -7.04 9.13 -30.11
CA ALA A 281 -7.41 10.42 -30.70
C ALA A 281 -6.26 11.11 -31.46
N GLY A 282 -5.07 10.50 -31.53
CA GLY A 282 -3.91 11.03 -32.25
C GLY A 282 -3.09 12.08 -31.48
N PHE A 283 -3.31 12.23 -30.18
CA PHE A 283 -2.55 13.17 -29.34
C PHE A 283 -1.35 12.48 -28.69
N GLY A 284 -0.15 13.05 -28.87
CA GLY A 284 1.10 12.56 -28.26
C GLY A 284 1.53 13.32 -27.00
N LYS A 285 0.82 14.39 -26.62
CA LYS A 285 1.05 15.18 -25.42
C LYS A 285 -0.29 15.54 -24.81
N ILE A 286 -0.44 15.29 -23.52
CA ILE A 286 -1.66 15.57 -22.76
C ILE A 286 -1.31 16.13 -21.40
N ILE A 287 -2.27 16.82 -20.79
CA ILE A 287 -2.29 17.14 -19.38
C ILE A 287 -3.58 16.50 -18.86
N SER A 288 -3.47 15.69 -17.82
CA SER A 288 -4.61 15.09 -17.13
C SER A 288 -5.02 15.97 -15.95
N PHE A 289 -6.33 16.04 -15.72
CA PHE A 289 -6.92 16.77 -14.60
C PHE A 289 -8.09 15.95 -14.07
N ASP A 290 -7.95 15.42 -12.87
CA ASP A 290 -8.99 14.67 -12.17
C ASP A 290 -9.32 15.35 -10.84
N MET A 291 -10.59 15.66 -10.63
CA MET A 291 -11.07 16.38 -9.44
C MET A 291 -12.16 15.57 -8.76
N GLY A 292 -11.83 15.03 -7.59
CA GLY A 292 -12.77 14.33 -6.72
C GLY A 292 -13.33 15.24 -5.62
N GLY A 293 -14.03 14.63 -4.66
CA GLY A 293 -14.53 15.32 -3.46
C GLY A 293 -13.46 15.66 -2.42
N THR A 294 -12.32 14.95 -2.45
CA THR A 294 -11.25 15.06 -1.43
C THR A 294 -9.94 15.59 -2.01
N SER A 295 -9.59 15.25 -3.26
CA SER A 295 -8.31 15.60 -3.89
C SER A 295 -8.49 16.09 -5.33
N THR A 296 -7.45 16.71 -5.86
CA THR A 296 -7.30 17.02 -7.29
C THR A 296 -5.93 16.54 -7.74
N ASP A 297 -5.91 15.70 -8.77
CA ASP A 297 -4.72 15.05 -9.30
C ASP A 297 -4.43 15.59 -10.71
N VAL A 298 -3.19 16.05 -10.92
CA VAL A 298 -2.72 16.65 -12.18
C VAL A 298 -1.39 16.00 -12.57
N ALA A 299 -1.31 15.50 -13.80
CA ALA A 299 -0.11 14.86 -14.38
C ALA A 299 0.04 15.14 -15.87
#